data_AF-A0A7J6Q9F9-F1
#
_entry.id   AF-A0A7J6Q9F9-F1
#
_cell.length_a   1.000
_cell.length_b   1.000
_cell.length_c   1.000
_cell.angle_alpha   90.00
_cell.angle_beta   90.00
_cell.angle_gamma   90.00
#
_symmetry.space_group_name_H-M   'P 1'
#
loop_
_entity.id
_entity.type
_entity.pdbx_description
1 polymer ?
#
loop_
_entity_poly.entity_id
_entity_poly.type
_entity_poly.pdbx_seq_one_letter_code
_entity_poly.pdbx_strand_id
1 'polypeptide(L)'
;LSATIDEKIFCVHAGLSPDLTSMSAINNVKRPIEVPEEGLVCDLLWSDPEPGVTGWAENDRGVSYTFGADVVQDFLEKFDYDLVVRAHQVVEDGYEFFAQRQMVTIFSAPHYCGEFDNAGAMMSIRDDLMCSFQLLKPSIKKK
;
A
#
# COMPACT_ATOMS: atom_id res chain seq x y z
N LEU A 1 11.66 -1.72 4.69
CA LEU A 1 10.81 -0.61 4.22
C LEU A 1 9.86 -1.13 3.14
N SER A 2 10.39 -1.78 2.12
CA SER A 2 9.62 -2.55 1.14
C SER A 2 10.11 -4.00 1.02
N ALA A 3 9.41 -4.80 0.24
CA ALA A 3 9.83 -6.11 -0.24
C ALA A 3 9.45 -6.27 -1.71
N THR A 4 10.13 -7.15 -2.42
CA THR A 4 9.82 -7.52 -3.81
C THR A 4 9.54 -9.01 -3.87
N ILE A 5 8.47 -9.41 -4.55
CA ILE A 5 8.11 -10.82 -4.78
C ILE A 5 8.25 -11.09 -6.28
N ASP A 6 9.10 -12.08 -6.59
CA ASP A 6 9.36 -12.58 -7.94
C ASP A 6 9.65 -11.49 -8.98
N GLU A 7 10.32 -10.41 -8.55
CA GLU A 7 10.65 -9.24 -9.38
C GLU A 7 9.44 -8.52 -10.00
N LYS A 8 8.20 -8.92 -9.66
CA LYS A 8 6.96 -8.41 -10.26
C LYS A 8 6.00 -7.73 -9.30
N ILE A 9 6.11 -8.00 -8.00
CA ILE A 9 5.22 -7.39 -7.01
C ILE A 9 6.03 -6.58 -6.01
N PHE A 10 5.73 -5.28 -5.92
CA PHE A 10 6.32 -4.38 -4.94
C PHE A 10 5.41 -4.28 -3.71
N CYS A 11 5.92 -4.69 -2.56
CA CYS A 11 5.19 -4.63 -1.28
C CYS A 11 5.73 -3.50 -0.41
N VAL A 12 4.84 -2.67 0.11
CA VAL A 12 5.18 -1.55 1.01
C VAL A 12 4.07 -1.37 2.06
N HIS A 13 4.35 -0.73 3.20
CA HIS A 13 3.27 -0.45 4.16
C HIS A 13 2.30 0.58 3.60
N ALA A 14 2.81 1.76 3.24
CA ALA A 14 1.99 2.87 2.81
C ALA A 14 1.83 2.92 1.29
N GLY A 15 2.63 3.73 0.61
CA GLY A 15 2.54 3.83 -0.83
C GLY A 15 3.87 4.22 -1.45
N LEU A 16 3.78 5.05 -2.47
CA LEU A 16 4.92 5.50 -3.25
C LEU A 16 5.46 6.83 -2.68
N SER A 17 6.61 7.26 -3.19
CA SER A 17 7.22 8.55 -2.83
C SER A 17 7.65 9.30 -4.08
N PRO A 18 7.48 10.64 -4.14
CA PRO A 18 8.07 11.46 -5.21
C PRO A 18 9.61 11.39 -5.19
N ASP A 19 10.21 11.07 -4.04
CA ASP A 19 11.66 10.92 -3.87
C ASP A 19 12.18 9.54 -4.29
N LEU A 20 11.29 8.59 -4.64
CA LEU A 20 11.68 7.24 -5.06
C LEU A 20 12.19 7.24 -6.50
N THR A 21 13.44 7.68 -6.66
CA THR A 21 14.10 7.77 -7.97
C THR A 21 14.69 6.44 -8.42
N SER A 22 15.14 5.59 -7.50
CA SER A 22 15.67 4.24 -7.75
C SER A 22 15.43 3.29 -6.58
N MET A 23 15.34 1.98 -6.84
CA MET A 23 15.25 0.97 -5.77
C MET A 23 16.47 0.97 -4.83
N SER A 24 17.63 1.43 -5.33
CA SER A 24 18.82 1.62 -4.49
C SER A 24 18.62 2.64 -3.38
N ALA A 25 17.72 3.62 -3.56
CA ALA A 25 17.39 4.61 -2.54
C ALA A 25 16.80 3.93 -1.29
N ILE A 26 15.95 2.91 -1.46
CA ILE A 26 15.40 2.12 -0.35
C ILE A 26 16.48 1.24 0.28
N ASN A 27 17.28 0.57 -0.55
CA ASN A 27 18.33 -0.36 -0.09
C ASN A 27 19.45 0.34 0.70
N ASN A 28 19.73 1.60 0.38
CA ASN A 28 20.79 2.40 1.00
C ASN A 28 20.35 3.13 2.28
N VAL A 29 19.08 3.00 2.70
CA VAL A 29 18.63 3.54 3.98
C VAL A 29 19.40 2.86 5.11
N LYS A 30 20.21 3.66 5.82
CA LYS A 30 21.00 3.18 6.97
C LYS A 30 20.07 2.84 8.12
N ARG A 31 20.35 1.73 8.81
CA ARG A 31 19.61 1.26 9.98
C ARG A 31 20.56 1.15 11.19
N PRO A 32 20.08 1.42 12.43
CA PRO A 32 18.73 1.84 12.79
C PRO A 32 18.44 3.28 12.36
N ILE A 33 17.16 3.60 12.19
CA ILE A 33 16.68 4.94 11.80
C ILE A 33 15.31 5.18 12.45
N GLU A 34 15.06 6.38 12.94
CA GLU A 34 13.72 6.84 13.31
C GLU A 34 12.97 7.30 12.07
N VAL A 35 11.65 7.12 12.02
CA VAL A 35 10.87 7.58 10.87
C VAL A 35 10.95 9.12 10.81
N PRO A 36 11.50 9.72 9.74
CA PRO A 36 11.58 11.16 9.60
C PRO A 36 10.19 11.76 9.38
N GLU A 37 10.05 13.07 9.60
CA GLU A 37 8.80 13.80 9.36
C GLU A 37 8.46 13.92 7.86
N GLU A 38 9.47 13.88 6.99
CA GLU A 38 9.33 14.02 5.53
C GLU A 38 10.32 13.13 4.76
N GLY A 39 10.09 13.02 3.45
CA GLY A 39 10.93 12.33 2.48
C GLY A 39 10.69 10.82 2.39
N LEU A 40 11.52 10.14 1.60
CA LEU A 40 11.33 8.74 1.18
C LEU A 40 10.86 7.77 2.27
N VAL A 41 11.49 7.76 3.45
CA VAL A 41 11.13 6.82 4.52
C VAL A 41 9.76 7.16 5.11
N CYS A 42 9.44 8.44 5.27
CA CYS A 42 8.13 8.91 5.69
C CYS A 42 7.07 8.48 4.67
N ASP A 43 7.30 8.76 3.39
CA ASP A 43 6.33 8.49 2.33
C ASP A 43 6.01 7.01 2.16
N LEU A 44 7.02 6.13 2.17
CA LEU A 44 6.81 4.68 2.11
C LEU A 44 6.00 4.15 3.32
N LEU A 45 5.85 4.94 4.38
CA LEU A 45 5.12 4.60 5.60
C LEU A 45 3.83 5.42 5.82
N TRP A 46 3.58 6.48 5.04
CA TRP A 46 2.43 7.38 5.25
C TRP A 46 1.66 7.81 3.99
N SER A 47 2.15 7.60 2.77
CA SER A 47 1.42 8.01 1.56
C SER A 47 0.22 7.12 1.24
N ASP A 48 -0.80 7.71 0.59
CA ASP A 48 -2.04 7.02 0.25
C ASP A 48 -2.44 7.19 -1.23
N PRO A 49 -2.96 6.14 -1.90
CA PRO A 49 -3.63 6.32 -3.18
C PRO A 49 -4.96 7.07 -3.00
N GLU A 50 -5.26 8.00 -3.90
CA GLU A 50 -6.50 8.78 -3.86
C GLU A 50 -7.21 8.83 -5.23
N PRO A 51 -8.46 8.34 -5.32
CA PRO A 51 -9.25 8.46 -6.55
C PRO A 51 -9.53 9.92 -6.94
N GLY A 52 -9.28 10.26 -8.21
CA GLY A 52 -9.55 11.60 -8.74
C GLY A 52 -8.37 12.58 -8.61
N VAL A 53 -7.29 12.18 -7.94
CA VAL A 53 -6.00 12.89 -7.98
C VAL A 53 -5.23 12.47 -9.23
N THR A 54 -4.56 13.45 -9.85
CA THR A 54 -3.55 13.24 -10.89
C THR A 54 -2.21 13.71 -10.33
N GLY A 55 -1.16 12.89 -10.44
CA GLY A 55 0.13 13.18 -9.83
C GLY A 55 0.09 13.05 -8.31
N TRP A 56 0.66 14.04 -7.61
CA TRP A 56 0.78 14.09 -6.16
C TRP A 56 -0.05 15.23 -5.58
N ALA A 57 -0.65 15.01 -4.42
CA ALA A 57 -1.36 16.04 -3.65
C ALA A 57 -1.03 15.95 -2.15
N GLU A 58 -1.43 16.98 -1.40
CA GLU A 58 -1.28 16.98 0.07
C GLU A 58 -2.18 15.90 0.70
N ASN A 59 -1.68 15.24 1.74
CA ASN A 59 -2.45 14.22 2.44
C ASN A 59 -3.24 14.81 3.61
N ASP A 60 -4.54 14.52 3.67
CA ASP A 60 -5.43 14.93 4.76
C ASP A 60 -4.99 14.43 6.15
N ARG A 61 -4.09 13.45 6.21
CA ARG A 61 -3.43 13.01 7.45
C ARG A 61 -2.48 14.06 8.03
N GLY A 62 -2.12 15.09 7.27
CA GLY A 62 -1.12 16.08 7.64
C GLY A 62 0.33 15.57 7.57
N VAL A 63 0.55 14.44 6.89
CA VAL A 63 1.88 13.82 6.71
C VAL A 63 1.94 13.15 5.33
N SER A 64 3.08 13.30 4.66
CA SER A 64 3.30 12.76 3.29
C SER A 64 2.26 13.27 2.28
N TYR A 65 2.00 12.47 1.24
CA TYR A 65 1.24 12.83 0.05
C TYR A 65 0.13 11.83 -0.23
N THR A 66 -0.88 12.26 -0.99
CA THR A 66 -1.69 11.35 -1.77
C THR A 66 -1.20 11.29 -3.21
N PHE A 67 -1.53 10.20 -3.92
CA PHE A 67 -1.13 10.02 -5.31
C PHE A 67 -2.19 9.36 -6.17
N GLY A 68 -2.18 9.73 -7.45
CA GLY A 68 -3.12 9.26 -8.46
C GLY A 68 -2.78 7.90 -9.07
N ALA A 69 -3.69 7.39 -9.89
CA ALA A 69 -3.51 6.13 -10.62
C ALA A 69 -2.40 6.23 -11.69
N ASP A 70 -2.11 7.45 -12.18
CA ASP A 70 -1.01 7.75 -13.09
C ASP A 70 0.36 7.54 -12.42
N VAL A 71 0.51 7.95 -11.16
CA VAL A 71 1.75 7.71 -10.40
C VAL A 71 2.02 6.22 -10.20
N VAL A 72 0.97 5.42 -9.98
CA VAL A 72 1.10 3.96 -9.88
C VAL A 72 1.55 3.37 -11.21
N GLN A 73 0.93 3.78 -12.32
CA GLN A 73 1.30 3.32 -13.66
C GLN A 73 2.76 3.66 -14.00
N ASP A 74 3.14 4.92 -13.82
CA ASP A 74 4.51 5.40 -14.08
C ASP A 74 5.54 4.64 -13.23
N PHE A 75 5.22 4.35 -11.96
CA PHE A 75 6.10 3.58 -11.08
C PHE A 75 6.29 2.15 -11.59
N LEU A 76 5.20 1.46 -11.93
CA LEU A 76 5.24 0.08 -12.40
C LEU A 76 6.01 -0.03 -13.71
N GLU A 77 5.76 0.86 -14.67
CA GLU A 77 6.48 0.92 -15.94
C GLU A 77 7.97 1.21 -15.73
N LYS A 78 8.30 2.18 -14.88
CA LYS A 78 9.68 2.59 -14.62
C LYS A 78 10.52 1.47 -13.98
N PHE A 79 9.92 0.66 -13.11
CA PHE A 79 10.61 -0.37 -12.33
C PHE A 79 10.33 -1.80 -12.78
N ASP A 80 9.58 -1.98 -13.87
CA ASP A 80 9.19 -3.28 -14.46
C ASP A 80 8.43 -4.20 -13.48
N TYR A 81 7.54 -3.61 -12.68
CA TYR A 81 6.62 -4.31 -11.79
C TYR A 81 5.23 -4.43 -12.41
N ASP A 82 4.46 -5.44 -11.97
CA ASP A 82 3.08 -5.66 -12.41
C ASP A 82 2.06 -5.17 -11.36
N LEU A 83 2.43 -5.16 -10.08
CA LEU A 83 1.51 -4.90 -8.97
C LEU A 83 2.20 -4.22 -7.79
N VAL A 84 1.53 -3.23 -7.19
CA VAL A 84 1.86 -2.73 -5.85
C VAL A 84 0.91 -3.33 -4.81
N VAL A 85 1.45 -3.96 -3.78
CA VAL A 85 0.69 -4.44 -2.61
C VAL A 85 1.00 -3.55 -1.41
N ARG A 86 -0.05 -3.02 -0.79
CA ARG A 86 0.08 -2.09 0.34
C ARG A 86 -0.94 -2.31 1.46
N ALA A 87 -0.84 -1.57 2.57
CA ALA A 87 -1.71 -1.69 3.75
C ALA A 87 -2.31 -0.35 4.23
N HIS A 88 -2.07 0.08 5.47
CA HIS A 88 -2.40 1.40 6.08
C HIS A 88 -3.87 1.87 6.12
N GLN A 89 -4.59 1.85 5.01
CA GLN A 89 -5.99 2.28 4.92
C GLN A 89 -6.92 1.13 5.29
N VAL A 90 -7.89 1.41 6.16
CA VAL A 90 -9.02 0.51 6.43
C VAL A 90 -9.89 0.46 5.19
N VAL A 91 -10.18 -0.73 4.69
CA VAL A 91 -11.05 -0.97 3.53
C VAL A 91 -12.12 -1.99 3.88
N GLU A 92 -13.33 -1.84 3.33
CA GLU A 92 -14.54 -2.55 3.79
C GLU A 92 -14.38 -4.08 3.79
N ASP A 93 -13.92 -4.65 2.68
CA ASP A 93 -13.75 -6.11 2.53
C ASP A 93 -12.38 -6.60 3.01
N GLY A 94 -11.58 -5.75 3.65
CA GLY A 94 -10.20 -6.04 4.04
C GLY A 94 -9.21 -6.06 2.86
N TYR A 95 -9.68 -5.97 1.62
CA TYR A 95 -8.84 -5.63 0.48
C TYR A 95 -9.57 -4.71 -0.50
N GLU A 96 -8.83 -3.90 -1.24
CA GLU A 96 -9.39 -3.02 -2.28
C GLU A 96 -8.40 -2.82 -3.41
N PHE A 97 -8.86 -2.87 -4.66
CA PHE A 97 -8.03 -2.60 -5.83
C PHE A 97 -8.09 -1.12 -6.22
N PHE A 98 -6.95 -0.61 -6.67
CA PHE A 98 -6.77 0.73 -7.22
C PHE A 98 -6.04 0.66 -8.58
N ALA A 99 -6.07 1.75 -9.35
CA ALA A 99 -5.36 1.90 -10.63
C ALA A 99 -5.55 0.70 -11.57
N GLN A 100 -6.79 0.37 -11.95
CA GLN A 100 -7.09 -0.76 -12.83
C GLN A 100 -6.51 -2.11 -12.35
N ARG A 101 -6.51 -2.32 -11.02
CA ARG A 101 -5.97 -3.50 -10.32
C ARG A 101 -4.44 -3.61 -10.32
N GLN A 102 -3.74 -2.55 -10.69
CA GLN A 102 -2.28 -2.44 -10.60
C GLN A 102 -1.78 -2.08 -9.19
N MET A 103 -2.69 -1.74 -8.27
CA MET A 103 -2.41 -1.64 -6.85
C MET A 103 -3.51 -2.32 -6.05
N VAL A 104 -3.14 -2.93 -4.92
CA VAL A 104 -4.08 -3.50 -3.96
C VAL A 104 -3.73 -3.09 -2.53
N THR A 105 -4.73 -2.59 -1.81
CA THR A 105 -4.68 -2.35 -0.37
C THR A 105 -5.15 -3.61 0.35
N ILE A 106 -4.41 -4.05 1.38
CA ILE A 106 -4.72 -5.17 2.27
C ILE A 106 -4.78 -4.65 3.70
N PHE A 107 -5.91 -4.86 4.36
CA PHE A 107 -6.10 -4.57 5.77
C PHE A 107 -6.55 -5.83 6.50
N SER A 108 -5.79 -6.25 7.52
CA SER A 108 -5.99 -7.58 8.14
C SER A 108 -6.62 -7.54 9.53
N ALA A 109 -6.97 -6.36 10.05
CA ALA A 109 -7.64 -6.22 11.34
C ALA A 109 -9.17 -6.06 11.14
N PRO A 110 -9.98 -7.12 11.30
CA PRO A 110 -11.43 -7.01 11.22
C PRO A 110 -11.97 -6.23 12.40
N HIS A 111 -13.12 -5.58 12.20
CA HIS A 111 -13.75 -4.72 13.20
C HIS A 111 -12.77 -3.68 13.77
N TYR A 112 -12.08 -2.95 12.91
CA TYR A 112 -10.98 -2.09 13.33
C TYR A 112 -11.42 -1.11 14.42
N CYS A 113 -10.62 -1.03 15.50
CA CYS A 113 -10.89 -0.24 16.71
C CYS A 113 -12.25 -0.46 17.41
N GLY A 114 -13.05 -1.46 17.01
CA GLY A 114 -14.43 -1.58 17.51
C GLY A 114 -15.43 -0.62 16.84
N GLU A 115 -14.98 0.18 15.87
CA GLU A 115 -15.75 1.29 15.27
C GLU A 115 -16.13 1.03 13.81
N PHE A 116 -15.31 0.27 13.09
CA PHE A 116 -15.55 -0.09 11.69
C PHE A 116 -16.14 -1.49 11.59
N ASP A 117 -16.99 -1.73 10.60
CA ASP A 117 -17.56 -3.06 10.31
C ASP A 117 -16.74 -3.83 9.25
N ASN A 118 -15.49 -3.41 9.01
CA ASN A 118 -14.64 -3.98 7.97
C ASN A 118 -14.26 -5.44 8.25
N ALA A 119 -14.09 -6.22 7.18
CA ALA A 119 -13.39 -7.49 7.23
C ALA A 119 -11.86 -7.30 7.30
N GLY A 120 -11.17 -8.35 7.71
CA GLY A 120 -9.73 -8.48 7.49
C GLY A 120 -9.49 -9.34 6.25
N ALA A 121 -8.45 -9.05 5.47
CA ALA A 121 -8.02 -9.93 4.39
C ALA A 121 -6.55 -10.33 4.50
N MET A 122 -6.24 -11.46 3.88
CA MET A 122 -4.89 -11.93 3.56
C MET A 122 -4.83 -12.26 2.08
N MET A 123 -3.78 -11.79 1.40
CA MET A 123 -3.49 -12.13 0.01
C MET A 123 -2.51 -13.30 -0.04
N SER A 124 -2.84 -14.34 -0.79
CA SER A 124 -1.96 -15.48 -1.08
C SER A 124 -1.50 -15.40 -2.54
N ILE A 125 -0.19 -15.43 -2.75
CA ILE A 125 0.46 -15.41 -4.06
C ILE A 125 1.05 -16.80 -4.28
N ARG A 126 0.68 -17.45 -5.39
CA ARG A 126 1.20 -18.75 -5.81
C ARG A 126 2.45 -18.58 -6.69
N ASP A 127 3.12 -19.68 -6.98
CA ASP A 127 4.33 -19.71 -7.82
C ASP A 127 4.08 -19.24 -9.26
N ASP A 128 2.83 -19.25 -9.74
CA ASP A 128 2.40 -18.71 -11.04
C ASP A 128 1.95 -17.24 -10.95
N LEU A 129 2.24 -16.57 -9.83
CA LEU A 129 1.82 -15.22 -9.47
C LEU A 129 0.30 -15.01 -9.40
N MET A 130 -0.49 -16.10 -9.40
CA MET A 130 -1.92 -16.01 -9.20
C MET A 130 -2.22 -15.53 -7.78
N CYS A 131 -2.90 -14.40 -7.70
CA CYS A 131 -3.28 -13.75 -6.45
C CYS A 131 -4.69 -14.16 -6.02
N SER A 132 -4.85 -14.59 -4.77
CA SER A 132 -6.14 -14.96 -4.17
C SER A 132 -6.29 -14.34 -2.77
N PHE A 133 -7.53 -14.14 -2.31
CA PHE A 133 -7.81 -13.46 -1.05
C PHE A 133 -8.57 -14.38 -0.09
N GLN A 134 -8.13 -14.41 1.16
CA GLN A 134 -8.82 -15.05 2.26
C GLN A 134 -9.39 -13.96 3.18
N LEU A 135 -10.69 -14.01 3.44
CA LEU A 135 -11.40 -12.97 4.20
C LEU A 135 -11.78 -13.49 5.59
N LEU A 136 -11.55 -12.65 6.60
CA LEU A 136 -12.00 -12.84 7.96
C LEU A 136 -13.03 -11.76 8.29
N LYS A 137 -14.31 -12.14 8.26
CA LYS A 137 -15.41 -11.22 8.62
C LYS A 137 -15.47 -11.02 10.14
N PRO A 138 -15.84 -9.82 10.61
CA PRO A 138 -15.96 -9.56 12.03
C PRO A 138 -17.04 -10.45 12.65
N SER A 139 -16.73 -11.04 13.80
CA SER A 139 -17.66 -11.87 14.56
C SER A 139 -18.47 -10.99 15.50
N ILE A 140 -19.49 -10.30 14.98
CA ILE A 140 -20.38 -9.50 15.84
C ILE A 140 -21.20 -10.47 16.70
N LYS A 141 -20.79 -10.67 17.97
CA LYS A 141 -21.65 -11.31 18.95
C LYS A 141 -22.87 -10.42 19.15
N LYS A 142 -24.03 -10.81 18.61
CA LYS A 142 -25.32 -10.22 19.00
C LYS A 142 -25.45 -10.37 20.52
N LYS A 143 -25.43 -9.23 21.23
CA LYS A 143 -25.81 -9.19 22.65
C LYS A 143 -27.29 -9.48 22.81
#